data_AF-A0A8X6NMV2-F1
#
_entry.id   AF-A0A8X6NMV2-F1
#
_cell.length_a   1.000
_cell.length_b   1.000
_cell.length_c   1.000
_cell.angle_alpha   90.00
_cell.angle_beta   90.00
_cell.angle_gamma   90.00
#
_symmetry.space_group_name_H-M   'P 1'
#
loop_
_entity.id
_entity.type
_entity.pdbx_description
1 polymer ?
#
loop_
_entity_poly.entity_id
_entity_poly.type
_entity_poly.pdbx_seq_one_letter_code
_entity_poly.pdbx_strand_id
1 'polypeptide(L)'
;EYDRALAGYDRKRILNRICRENNTETLIAFKHDACVGYGMIKRNIFDAARVGPLYANDSHVAEVMLRKLLEAMPDAKGLAMSTISNNLKSNEFVKRMGIPIHDNLVRMYTKEKMMINTSKIFAQFDVDFSPL
;
A
#
# COMPACT_ATOMS: atom_id res chain seq x y z
N GLU A 1 -2.53 -0.53 15.40
CA GLU A 1 -2.75 -1.97 15.64
C GLU A 1 -2.88 -2.76 14.34
N TYR A 2 -3.84 -2.42 13.46
CA TYR A 2 -4.03 -3.07 12.16
C TYR A 2 -2.73 -3.25 11.35
N ASP A 3 -1.94 -2.18 11.21
CA ASP A 3 -0.67 -2.20 10.50
C ASP A 3 0.35 -3.19 11.08
N ARG A 4 0.57 -3.14 12.40
CA ARG A 4 1.50 -4.02 13.13
C ARG A 4 1.13 -5.49 12.96
N ALA A 5 -0.17 -5.81 12.94
CA ALA A 5 -0.65 -7.17 12.72
C ALA A 5 -0.34 -7.71 11.31
N LEU A 6 -0.19 -6.83 10.31
CA LEU A 6 0.17 -7.21 8.94
C LEU A 6 1.68 -7.18 8.69
N ALA A 7 2.35 -6.13 9.16
CA ALA A 7 3.79 -5.93 8.97
C ALA A 7 4.62 -6.91 9.81
N GLY A 8 4.10 -7.33 10.98
CA GLY A 8 4.80 -8.21 11.93
C GLY A 8 5.72 -7.46 12.90
N TYR A 9 5.84 -6.14 12.78
CA TYR A 9 6.65 -5.29 13.65
C TYR A 9 6.01 -3.90 13.82
N ASP A 10 6.45 -3.16 14.84
CA ASP A 10 5.93 -1.83 15.13
C ASP A 10 6.67 -0.75 14.32
N ARG A 11 5.94 -0.09 13.42
CA ARG A 11 6.43 1.06 12.65
C ARG A 11 5.61 2.34 12.88
N LYS A 12 4.94 2.45 14.03
CA LYS A 12 4.08 3.58 14.39
C LYS A 12 4.78 4.94 14.26
N ARG A 13 6.05 5.04 14.67
CA ARG A 13 6.81 6.30 14.58
C ARG A 13 6.98 6.78 13.15
N ILE A 14 7.23 5.84 12.22
CA ILE A 14 7.43 6.15 10.81
C ILE A 14 6.09 6.48 10.16
N LEU A 15 5.06 5.67 10.39
CA LEU A 15 3.71 5.94 9.88
C LEU A 15 3.19 7.30 10.33
N ASN A 16 3.38 7.66 11.60
CA ASN A 16 2.97 8.97 12.11
C ASN A 16 3.68 10.14 11.41
N ARG A 17 4.94 9.96 10.98
CA ARG A 17 5.66 10.99 10.22
C ARG A 17 5.12 11.08 8.81
N ILE A 18 4.97 9.95 8.14
CA ILE A 18 4.54 9.90 6.74
C ILE A 18 3.10 10.39 6.58
N CYS A 19 2.18 10.00 7.47
CA CYS A 19 0.81 10.52 7.45
C CYS A 19 0.72 12.04 7.70
N ARG A 20 1.81 12.70 8.11
CA ARG A 20 1.90 14.15 8.32
C ARG A 20 2.81 14.82 7.29
N GLU A 21 3.37 14.09 6.33
CA GLU A 21 4.12 14.67 5.22
C GLU A 21 3.16 15.49 4.35
N ASN A 22 3.64 16.64 3.85
CA ASN A 22 2.88 17.43 2.89
C ASN A 22 2.56 16.59 1.65
N ASN A 23 1.41 16.86 1.01
CA ASN A 23 0.94 16.13 -0.17
C ASN A 23 0.80 14.62 0.07
N THR A 24 0.44 14.22 1.29
CA THR A 24 0.09 12.85 1.63
C THR A 24 -1.36 12.80 2.06
N GLU A 25 -2.12 11.91 1.43
CA GLU A 25 -3.50 11.63 1.80
C GLU A 25 -3.60 10.23 2.36
N THR A 26 -4.33 10.09 3.46
CA THR A 26 -4.47 8.84 4.21
C THR A 26 -5.93 8.53 4.44
N LEU A 27 -6.33 7.30 4.13
CA LEU A 27 -7.68 6.79 4.34
C LEU A 27 -7.66 5.58 5.27
N ILE A 28 -8.70 5.50 6.10
CA ILE A 28 -8.99 4.35 6.95
C ILE A 28 -10.42 3.91 6.66
N ALA A 29 -10.63 2.63 6.41
CA ALA A 29 -11.94 2.04 6.20
C ALA A 29 -12.42 1.34 7.46
N PHE A 30 -13.67 1.60 7.86
CA PHE A 30 -14.32 0.98 9.00
C PHE A 30 -15.53 0.15 8.58
N LYS A 31 -15.78 -0.95 9.28
CA LYS A 31 -17.01 -1.76 9.17
C LYS A 31 -17.39 -2.25 10.56
N HIS A 32 -18.56 -1.85 11.06
CA HIS A 32 -19.01 -2.12 12.43
C HIS A 32 -17.95 -1.71 13.47
N ASP A 33 -17.45 -0.47 13.38
CA ASP A 33 -16.39 0.11 14.24
C ASP A 33 -15.02 -0.58 14.20
N ALA A 34 -14.87 -1.65 13.43
CA ALA A 34 -13.58 -2.31 13.21
C ALA A 34 -12.87 -1.73 11.98
N CYS A 35 -11.57 -1.46 12.11
CA CYS A 35 -10.73 -1.11 10.96
C CYS A 35 -10.61 -2.32 10.02
N VAL A 36 -11.05 -2.14 8.77
CA VAL A 36 -11.02 -3.16 7.72
C VAL A 36 -10.06 -2.84 6.58
N GLY A 37 -9.43 -1.66 6.63
CA GLY A 37 -8.42 -1.25 5.67
C GLY A 37 -7.80 0.08 6.02
N TYR A 38 -6.60 0.30 5.51
CA TYR A 38 -5.82 1.52 5.64
C TYR A 38 -4.98 1.68 4.39
N GLY A 39 -4.91 2.89 3.86
CA GLY A 39 -4.04 3.18 2.73
C GLY A 39 -3.63 4.65 2.69
N MET A 40 -2.55 4.90 1.97
CA MET A 40 -2.08 6.25 1.70
C MET A 40 -1.66 6.42 0.24
N ILE A 41 -1.64 7.67 -0.17
CA ILE A 41 -1.11 8.13 -1.44
C ILE A 41 -0.28 9.38 -1.18
N LYS A 42 0.87 9.52 -1.85
CA LYS A 42 1.72 10.72 -1.77
C LYS A 42 2.35 11.05 -3.11
N ARG A 43 2.64 12.33 -3.37
CA ARG A 43 3.47 12.69 -4.53
C ARG A 43 4.92 12.24 -4.32
N ASN A 44 5.50 11.59 -5.32
CA ASN A 44 6.93 11.29 -5.35
C ASN A 44 7.71 12.42 -6.05
N ILE A 45 9.04 12.26 -6.15
CA ILE A 45 9.94 13.24 -6.79
C ILE A 45 9.71 13.44 -8.30
N PHE A 46 8.90 12.58 -8.93
CA PHE A 46 8.50 12.67 -10.34
C PHE A 46 7.08 13.24 -10.52
N ASP A 47 6.49 13.84 -9.47
CA ASP A 47 5.09 14.28 -9.39
C ASP A 47 4.05 13.16 -9.64
N ALA A 48 4.45 11.90 -9.54
CA ALA A 48 3.54 10.77 -9.66
C ALA A 48 2.89 10.43 -8.30
N ALA A 49 1.65 9.97 -8.36
CA ALA A 49 0.90 9.43 -7.24
C ALA A 49 1.53 8.10 -6.81
N ARG A 50 2.23 8.08 -5.67
CA ARG A 50 2.75 6.86 -5.05
C ARG A 50 1.75 6.33 -4.04
N VAL A 51 1.13 5.20 -4.34
CA VAL A 51 0.23 4.49 -3.41
C VAL A 51 1.04 3.50 -2.60
N GLY A 52 0.95 3.57 -1.28
CA GLY A 52 1.69 2.64 -0.41
C GLY A 52 1.87 3.09 1.04
N PRO A 53 1.37 2.33 2.03
CA PRO A 53 0.66 1.07 1.87
C PRO A 53 -0.75 1.26 1.33
N LEU A 54 -1.31 0.15 0.82
CA LEU A 54 -2.75 -0.05 0.69
C LEU A 54 -3.06 -1.44 1.21
N TYR A 55 -3.64 -1.50 2.41
CA TYR A 55 -3.98 -2.73 3.11
C TYR A 55 -5.48 -2.83 3.33
N ALA A 56 -6.03 -4.02 3.13
CA ALA A 56 -7.46 -4.25 3.27
C ALA A 56 -7.75 -5.71 3.61
N ASN A 57 -8.86 -5.94 4.31
CA ASN A 57 -9.34 -7.30 4.61
C ASN A 57 -9.83 -8.04 3.37
N ASP A 58 -10.29 -7.31 2.35
CA ASP A 58 -10.75 -7.87 1.07
C ASP A 58 -10.51 -6.90 -0.10
N SER A 59 -10.69 -7.41 -1.32
CA SER A 59 -10.43 -6.67 -2.56
C SER A 59 -11.43 -5.56 -2.84
N HIS A 60 -12.67 -5.67 -2.36
CA HIS A 60 -13.67 -4.63 -2.56
C HIS A 60 -13.31 -3.38 -1.74
N VAL A 61 -12.92 -3.58 -0.48
CA VAL A 61 -12.40 -2.51 0.37
C VAL A 61 -11.16 -1.86 -0.27
N ALA A 62 -10.19 -2.66 -0.73
CA ALA A 62 -8.99 -2.12 -1.39
C ALA A 62 -9.30 -1.27 -2.62
N GLU A 63 -10.22 -1.73 -3.47
CA GLU A 63 -10.61 -1.04 -4.71
C GLU A 63 -11.32 0.30 -4.42
N VAL A 64 -12.24 0.32 -3.47
CA VAL A 64 -12.93 1.57 -3.06
C VAL A 64 -11.92 2.55 -2.46
N MET A 65 -11.02 2.07 -1.61
CA MET A 65 -9.98 2.91 -1.01
C MET A 65 -9.03 3.48 -2.04
N LEU A 66 -8.56 2.66 -3.00
CA LEU A 66 -7.67 3.15 -4.04
C LEU A 66 -8.33 4.24 -4.87
N ARG A 67 -9.58 4.04 -5.30
CA ARG A 67 -10.32 5.03 -6.08
C ARG A 67 -10.35 6.39 -5.36
N LYS A 68 -10.71 6.39 -4.07
CA LYS A 68 -10.73 7.60 -3.24
C LYS A 68 -9.35 8.23 -3.06
N LEU A 69 -8.30 7.42 -2.94
CA LEU A 69 -6.92 7.93 -2.88
C LEU A 69 -6.53 8.61 -4.20
N LEU A 70 -6.82 8.00 -5.34
CA LEU A 70 -6.53 8.59 -6.66
C LEU A 70 -7.31 9.88 -6.91
N GLU A 71 -8.58 9.93 -6.49
CA GLU A 71 -9.41 11.14 -6.54
C GLU A 71 -8.80 12.32 -5.76
N ALA A 72 -8.01 12.04 -4.73
CA ALA A 72 -7.33 13.06 -3.93
C ALA A 72 -6.05 13.62 -4.60
N MET A 73 -5.62 13.04 -5.72
CA MET A 73 -4.44 13.51 -6.48
C MET A 73 -4.73 13.61 -7.99
N PRO A 74 -5.70 14.45 -8.40
CA PRO A 74 -6.12 14.56 -9.79
C PRO A 74 -5.00 15.06 -10.71
N ASP A 75 -4.08 15.89 -10.20
CA ASP A 75 -2.98 16.48 -10.99
C ASP A 75 -1.66 15.69 -10.88
N ALA A 76 -1.71 14.42 -10.49
CA ALA A 76 -0.53 13.56 -10.51
C ALA A 76 -0.13 13.21 -11.96
N LYS A 77 1.17 13.25 -12.27
CA LYS A 77 1.69 12.98 -13.63
C LYS A 77 1.78 11.49 -13.98
N GLY A 78 1.48 10.62 -13.03
CA GLY A 78 1.56 9.17 -13.19
C GLY A 78 1.17 8.47 -11.89
N LEU A 79 1.26 7.14 -11.89
CA LEU A 79 0.93 6.29 -10.74
C LEU A 79 2.08 5.32 -10.50
N ALA A 80 2.54 5.25 -9.25
CA ALA A 80 3.52 4.30 -8.76
C ALA A 80 2.91 3.47 -7.63
N MET A 81 2.93 2.15 -7.77
CA MET A 81 2.53 1.23 -6.72
C MET A 81 3.31 -0.07 -6.86
N SER A 82 3.60 -0.72 -5.73
CA SER A 82 4.30 -2.00 -5.70
C SER A 82 3.37 -3.06 -5.10
N THR A 83 3.06 -4.09 -5.87
CA THR A 83 2.27 -5.24 -5.39
C THR A 83 3.20 -6.38 -4.97
N ILE A 84 2.65 -7.43 -4.36
CA ILE A 84 3.41 -8.65 -4.05
C ILE A 84 3.05 -9.70 -5.11
N SER A 85 4.05 -10.33 -5.71
CA SER A 85 3.86 -11.30 -6.80
C SER A 85 2.88 -12.44 -6.47
N ASN A 86 2.82 -12.89 -5.21
CA ASN A 86 1.89 -13.92 -4.77
C ASN A 86 0.49 -13.41 -4.37
N ASN A 87 0.23 -12.09 -4.38
CA ASN A 87 -1.11 -11.55 -4.17
C ASN A 87 -1.84 -11.40 -5.51
N LEU A 88 -2.47 -12.48 -5.95
CA LEU A 88 -3.20 -12.54 -7.23
C LEU A 88 -4.28 -11.46 -7.34
N LYS A 89 -5.02 -11.19 -6.26
CA LYS A 89 -6.09 -10.17 -6.25
C LYS A 89 -5.54 -8.77 -6.50
N SER A 90 -4.39 -8.45 -5.91
CA SER A 90 -3.70 -7.18 -6.13
C SER A 90 -3.15 -7.06 -7.55
N ASN A 91 -2.62 -8.15 -8.11
CA ASN A 91 -2.05 -8.13 -9.46
C ASN A 91 -3.14 -8.05 -10.53
N GLU A 92 -4.26 -8.74 -10.35
CA GLU A 92 -5.45 -8.59 -11.19
C GLU A 92 -5.97 -7.16 -11.18
N PHE A 93 -5.96 -6.52 -10.01
CA PHE A 93 -6.39 -5.14 -9.86
C PHE A 93 -5.54 -4.18 -10.72
N VAL A 94 -4.20 -4.29 -10.65
CA VAL A 94 -3.29 -3.49 -11.49
C VAL A 94 -3.48 -3.80 -12.98
N LYS A 95 -3.66 -5.07 -13.33
CA LYS A 95 -3.93 -5.49 -14.71
C LYS A 95 -5.22 -4.87 -15.26
N ARG A 96 -6.29 -4.80 -14.46
CA ARG A 96 -7.57 -4.17 -14.86
C ARG A 96 -7.45 -2.67 -15.10
N MET A 97 -6.53 -1.99 -14.41
CA MET A 97 -6.26 -0.58 -14.66
C MET A 97 -5.50 -0.31 -15.97
N GLY A 98 -4.99 -1.35 -16.64
CA GLY A 98 -4.22 -1.20 -17.88
C GLY A 98 -2.84 -0.55 -17.66
N ILE A 99 -2.34 -0.53 -16.43
CA ILE A 99 -1.05 0.06 -16.10
C ILE A 99 0.06 -0.92 -16.47
N PRO A 100 1.07 -0.51 -17.26
CA PRO A 100 2.19 -1.38 -17.57
C PRO A 100 3.01 -1.68 -16.31
N ILE A 101 3.44 -2.94 -16.18
CA ILE A 101 4.41 -3.32 -15.15
C ILE A 101 5.77 -2.78 -15.58
N HIS A 102 6.36 -1.89 -14.78
CA HIS A 102 7.66 -1.30 -15.08
C HIS A 102 8.82 -2.19 -14.67
N ASP A 103 8.79 -2.75 -13.45
CA ASP A 103 9.90 -3.53 -12.90
C ASP A 103 9.40 -4.69 -12.02
N ASN A 104 10.24 -5.72 -11.89
CA ASN A 104 10.05 -6.81 -10.94
C ASN A 104 11.22 -6.84 -9.96
N LEU A 105 10.93 -6.63 -8.67
CA LEU A 105 11.92 -6.70 -7.60
C LEU A 105 11.85 -8.07 -6.92
N VAL A 106 13.01 -8.71 -6.77
CA VAL A 106 13.13 -9.94 -5.99
C VAL A 106 13.20 -9.57 -4.52
N ARG A 107 12.32 -10.16 -3.71
CA ARG A 107 12.35 -9.95 -2.27
C ARG A 107 13.54 -10.71 -1.66
N MET A 108 14.41 -9.98 -0.96
CA MET A 108 15.60 -10.51 -0.33
C MET A 108 15.46 -10.51 1.19
N TYR A 109 16.10 -11.50 1.84
CA TYR A 109 16.16 -11.61 3.29
C TYR A 109 17.57 -12.02 3.68
N THR A 110 18.11 -11.45 4.76
CA THR A 110 19.46 -11.75 5.24
C THR A 110 19.52 -12.93 6.22
N LYS A 111 18.42 -13.21 6.93
CA LYS A 111 18.34 -14.26 7.96
C LYS A 111 17.20 -15.24 7.67
N GLU A 112 15.98 -14.78 7.89
CA GLU A 112 14.78 -15.61 7.79
C GLU A 112 13.74 -14.95 6.89
N LYS A 113 12.96 -15.79 6.20
CA LYS A 113 11.85 -15.32 5.39
C LYS A 113 10.72 -14.84 6.29
N MET A 114 10.31 -13.58 6.13
CA MET A 114 9.14 -13.09 6.83
C MET A 114 7.85 -13.72 6.31
N MET A 115 7.11 -14.36 7.21
CA MET A 115 5.80 -14.95 6.94
C MET A 115 4.70 -13.95 7.30
N ILE A 116 4.31 -13.14 6.32
CA ILE A 116 3.22 -12.16 6.44
C ILE A 116 2.03 -12.57 5.58
N ASN A 117 0.82 -12.18 5.98
CA ASN A 117 -0.37 -12.41 5.19
C ASN A 117 -0.42 -11.43 3.99
N THR A 118 0.23 -11.82 2.89
CA THR A 118 0.34 -10.98 1.69
C THR A 118 -1.00 -10.75 0.99
N SER A 119 -2.01 -11.59 1.24
CA SER A 119 -3.35 -11.43 0.63
C SER A 119 -4.06 -10.14 1.04
N LYS A 120 -3.64 -9.52 2.14
CA LYS A 120 -4.16 -8.24 2.64
C LYS A 120 -3.36 -7.03 2.18
N ILE A 121 -2.29 -7.23 1.40
CA ILE A 121 -1.36 -6.19 0.95
C ILE A 121 -1.56 -5.90 -0.53
N PHE A 122 -2.33 -4.87 -0.85
CA PHE A 122 -2.65 -4.43 -2.22
C PHE A 122 -1.67 -3.38 -2.76
N ALA A 123 -0.97 -2.66 -1.87
CA ALA A 123 0.24 -1.92 -2.21
C ALA A 123 1.21 -1.97 -1.02
N GLN A 124 2.48 -2.20 -1.28
CA GLN A 124 3.51 -2.23 -0.26
C GLN A 124 3.77 -0.82 0.30
N PHE A 125 4.11 -0.73 1.59
CA PHE A 125 4.56 0.52 2.19
C PHE A 125 5.94 0.92 1.66
N ASP A 126 6.83 -0.06 1.65
CA ASP A 126 8.20 0.02 1.21
C ASP A 126 8.58 -1.35 0.63
N VAL A 127 9.53 -1.36 -0.31
CA VAL A 127 9.98 -2.57 -1.01
C VAL A 127 10.85 -3.46 -0.12
N ASP A 128 11.50 -2.89 0.90
CA ASP A 128 12.53 -3.58 1.67
C ASP A 128 11.99 -4.42 2.83
N PHE A 129 10.70 -4.32 3.20
CA PHE A 129 10.08 -5.06 4.31
C PHE A 129 10.93 -5.13 5.60
N SER A 130 11.77 -4.11 5.83
CA SER A 130 12.74 -4.13 6.90
C SER A 130 12.12 -3.57 8.18
N PRO A 131 12.29 -4.24 9.33
CA PRO A 131 12.09 -3.60 10.63
C PRO A 131 13.21 -2.57 10.82
N LEU A 132 12.95 -1.32 10.44
CA LEU A 132 13.80 -0.17 10.75
C LEU A 132 13.96 0.02 12.25
#